data_AF-A0A2A8ZQ94-F1
#
_entry.id   AF-A0A2A8ZQ94-F1
#
_cell.length_a   1.000
_cell.length_b   1.000
_cell.length_c   1.000
_cell.angle_alpha   90.00
_cell.angle_beta   90.00
_cell.angle_gamma   90.00
#
_symmetry.space_group_name_H-M   'P 1'
#
loop_
_entity.id
_entity.type
_entity.pdbx_description
1 polymer ?
#
loop_
_entity_poly.entity_id
_entity_poly.type
_entity_poly.pdbx_seq_one_letter_code
_entity_poly.pdbx_strand_id
1 'polypeptide(L)'
;DVGLKELFVASNGTKERNINKDAKVKKLLKRKKSAQRDMSRRFKKGVKIQSAGYEKAKTEHLRLSRKIMNIRNNHIHQATAKLVKTKPMRIVVEDLS
;
A
#
# COMPACT_ATOMS: atom_id res chain seq x y z
N ASP A 1 7.26 -17.80 -6.33
CA ASP A 1 6.04 -16.97 -6.21
C ASP A 1 6.20 -15.95 -5.09
N VAL A 2 7.12 -15.00 -5.29
CA VAL A 2 7.39 -13.93 -4.31
C VAL A 2 6.34 -12.84 -4.51
N GLY A 3 5.61 -12.48 -3.44
CA GLY A 3 4.79 -11.27 -3.42
C GLY A 3 3.28 -11.46 -3.57
N LEU A 4 2.77 -12.55 -4.15
CA LEU A 4 1.32 -12.75 -4.30
C LEU A 4 0.64 -13.28 -3.04
N LYS A 5 1.25 -14.24 -2.34
CA LYS A 5 0.72 -14.80 -1.08
C LYS A 5 1.44 -14.29 0.15
N GLU A 6 2.75 -14.35 0.11
CA GLU A 6 3.68 -13.96 1.17
C GLU A 6 4.54 -12.80 0.64
N LEU A 7 4.94 -11.90 1.54
CA LEU A 7 5.84 -10.80 1.21
C LEU A 7 7.22 -11.34 0.83
N PHE A 8 7.75 -12.25 1.64
CA PHE A 8 8.94 -13.04 1.31
C PHE A 8 8.90 -14.38 2.06
N VAL A 9 9.66 -15.33 1.54
CA VAL A 9 9.95 -16.62 2.18
C VAL A 9 11.46 -16.75 2.27
N ALA A 10 11.99 -16.94 3.48
CA ALA A 10 13.42 -17.16 3.70
C ALA A 10 13.74 -18.66 3.66
N SER A 11 15.00 -19.00 3.34
CA SER A 11 15.50 -20.38 3.27
C SER A 11 15.38 -21.15 4.59
N ASN A 12 15.36 -20.45 5.72
CA ASN A 12 15.14 -21.02 7.05
C ASN A 12 13.66 -21.29 7.37
N GLY A 13 12.76 -21.16 6.39
CA GLY A 13 11.32 -21.38 6.55
C GLY A 13 10.55 -20.20 7.13
N THR A 14 11.20 -19.06 7.43
CA THR A 14 10.51 -17.85 7.89
C THR A 14 9.68 -17.25 6.76
N LYS A 15 8.40 -16.98 7.03
CA LYS A 15 7.47 -16.41 6.06
C LYS A 15 6.92 -15.11 6.60
N GLU A 16 7.04 -14.03 5.83
CA GLU A 16 6.36 -12.79 6.16
C GLU A 16 5.11 -12.64 5.32
N ARG A 17 3.99 -12.31 5.97
CA ARG A 17 2.68 -12.21 5.30
C ARG A 17 2.60 -10.97 4.41
N ASN A 18 1.84 -11.06 3.31
CA ASN A 18 1.53 -9.89 2.50
C ASN A 18 0.43 -9.03 3.16
N ILE A 19 0.78 -7.83 3.60
CA ILE A 19 -0.14 -6.89 4.27
C ILE A 19 -1.28 -6.40 3.37
N ASN A 20 -1.15 -6.48 2.05
CA ASN A 20 -2.24 -6.12 1.13
C ASN A 20 -3.42 -7.10 1.22
N LYS A 21 -3.22 -8.29 1.80
CA LYS A 21 -4.31 -9.27 2.02
C LYS A 21 -5.14 -8.98 3.27
N ASP A 22 -4.64 -8.15 4.18
CA ASP A 22 -5.30 -7.79 5.43
C ASP A 22 -6.66 -7.10 5.15
N ALA A 23 -7.70 -7.51 5.89
CA ALA A 23 -9.06 -7.00 5.72
C ALA A 23 -9.15 -5.47 5.93
N LYS A 24 -8.39 -4.93 6.89
CA LYS A 24 -8.33 -3.49 7.16
C LYS A 24 -7.69 -2.74 5.99
N VAL A 25 -6.61 -3.27 5.43
CA VAL A 25 -5.93 -2.67 4.26
C VAL A 25 -6.81 -2.76 3.02
N LYS A 26 -7.48 -3.90 2.79
CA LYS A 26 -8.48 -4.04 1.71
C LYS A 26 -9.62 -3.03 1.85
N LYS A 27 -10.13 -2.81 3.07
CA LYS A 27 -11.18 -1.80 3.32
C LYS A 27 -10.68 -0.39 2.99
N LEU A 28 -9.45 -0.05 3.36
CA LEU A 28 -8.83 1.24 3.02
C LEU A 28 -8.64 1.41 1.51
N LEU A 29 -8.18 0.36 0.79
CA LEU A 29 -8.02 0.37 -0.66
C LEU A 29 -9.38 0.55 -1.38
N LYS A 30 -10.43 -0.14 -0.93
CA LYS A 30 -11.79 0.02 -1.44
C LYS A 30 -12.29 1.47 -1.26
N ARG A 31 -12.07 2.06 -0.08
CA ARG A 31 -12.41 3.46 0.19
C ARG A 31 -11.62 4.43 -0.70
N LYS A 32 -10.31 4.20 -0.89
CA LYS A 32 -9.47 5.02 -1.78
C LYS A 32 -10.01 5.01 -3.20
N LYS A 33 -10.41 3.82 -3.70
CA LYS A 33 -11.02 3.66 -5.03
C LYS A 33 -12.36 4.38 -5.14
N SER A 34 -13.20 4.35 -4.09
CA SER A 34 -14.45 5.11 -4.06
C SER A 34 -14.20 6.61 -4.14
N ALA A 35 -13.33 7.15 -3.28
CA ALA A 35 -12.98 8.58 -3.30
C ALA A 35 -12.39 9.03 -4.64
N GLN A 36 -11.59 8.17 -5.29
CA GLN A 36 -11.09 8.44 -6.64
C GLN A 36 -12.23 8.55 -7.67
N ARG A 37 -13.20 7.62 -7.63
CA ARG A 37 -14.38 7.67 -8.52
C ARG A 37 -15.22 8.91 -8.26
N ASP A 38 -15.39 9.30 -6.99
CA ASP A 38 -16.12 10.52 -6.62
C ASP A 38 -15.43 11.77 -7.16
N MET A 39 -14.10 11.83 -7.03
CA MET A 39 -13.26 12.88 -7.58
C MET A 39 -13.40 12.94 -9.11
N SER A 40 -13.30 11.80 -9.80
CA SER A 40 -13.47 11.74 -11.27
C SER A 40 -14.86 12.18 -11.73
N ARG A 41 -15.93 11.75 -11.03
CA ARG A 41 -17.31 12.13 -11.37
C ARG A 41 -17.59 13.62 -11.18
N ARG A 42 -16.93 14.25 -10.21
CA ARG A 42 -17.14 15.67 -9.86
C ARG A 42 -16.19 16.62 -10.58
N PHE A 43 -15.21 16.08 -11.30
CA PHE A 43 -14.22 16.87 -12.03
C PHE A 43 -14.89 17.63 -13.17
N LYS A 44 -14.64 18.94 -13.25
CA LYS A 44 -15.04 19.79 -14.37
C LYS A 44 -13.80 20.25 -15.14
N LYS A 45 -13.77 20.03 -16.45
CA LYS A 45 -12.67 20.51 -17.32
C LYS A 45 -12.83 22.01 -17.57
N GLY A 46 -11.71 22.75 -17.64
CA GLY A 46 -11.71 24.16 -18.02
C GLY A 46 -12.12 25.15 -16.93
N VAL A 47 -12.38 24.70 -15.70
CA VAL A 47 -12.64 25.59 -14.56
C VAL A 47 -11.37 25.81 -13.74
N LYS A 48 -11.16 27.05 -13.28
CA LYS A 48 -10.03 27.41 -12.40
C LYS A 48 -10.15 26.77 -11.02
N ILE A 49 -11.37 26.68 -10.49
CA ILE A 49 -11.67 26.14 -9.16
C ILE A 49 -12.72 25.05 -9.29
N GLN A 50 -12.45 23.89 -8.68
CA GLN A 50 -13.38 22.77 -8.66
C GLN A 50 -14.43 22.95 -7.55
N SER A 51 -15.50 22.17 -7.61
CA SER A 51 -16.54 22.21 -6.57
C SER A 51 -15.98 21.82 -5.20
N ALA A 52 -16.58 22.34 -4.12
CA ALA A 52 -16.22 21.92 -2.76
C ALA A 52 -16.31 20.39 -2.55
N GLY A 53 -17.25 19.74 -3.25
CA GLY A 53 -17.38 18.28 -3.22
C GLY A 53 -16.22 17.54 -3.88
N TYR A 54 -15.64 18.10 -4.95
CA TYR A 54 -14.42 17.57 -5.56
C TYR A 54 -13.24 17.68 -4.60
N GLU A 55 -13.05 18.85 -3.97
CA GLU A 55 -11.94 19.07 -3.03
C GLU A 55 -12.05 18.16 -1.79
N LYS A 56 -13.27 17.92 -1.29
CA LYS A 56 -13.52 16.92 -0.24
C LYS A 56 -13.10 15.51 -0.66
N ALA A 57 -13.50 15.06 -1.86
CA ALA A 57 -13.15 13.74 -2.38
C ALA A 57 -11.63 13.59 -2.62
N LYS A 58 -10.98 14.63 -3.17
CA LYS A 58 -9.53 14.71 -3.36
C LYS A 58 -8.79 14.62 -2.03
N THR A 59 -9.22 15.38 -1.03
CA THR A 59 -8.64 15.34 0.32
C THR A 59 -8.74 13.96 0.94
N GLU A 60 -9.90 13.29 0.83
CA GLU A 60 -10.04 11.91 1.31
C GLU A 60 -9.11 10.95 0.57
N HIS A 61 -9.05 11.04 -0.76
CA HIS A 61 -8.18 10.19 -1.58
C HIS A 61 -6.70 10.33 -1.18
N LEU A 62 -6.22 11.56 -0.98
CA LEU A 62 -4.85 11.84 -0.54
C LEU A 62 -4.59 11.35 0.88
N ARG A 63 -5.55 11.54 1.80
CA ARG A 63 -5.44 11.04 3.18
C ARG A 63 -5.34 9.51 3.22
N LEU A 64 -6.19 8.83 2.45
CA LEU A 64 -6.19 7.37 2.36
C LEU A 64 -4.91 6.85 1.70
N SER A 65 -4.42 7.52 0.65
CA SER A 65 -3.16 7.16 -0.01
C SER A 65 -1.97 7.22 0.95
N ARG A 66 -1.84 8.33 1.70
CA ARG A 66 -0.80 8.47 2.73
C ARG A 66 -0.92 7.39 3.80
N LYS A 67 -2.14 7.11 4.29
CA LYS A 67 -2.36 6.07 5.30
C LYS A 67 -1.95 4.68 4.82
N ILE A 68 -2.30 4.32 3.58
CA ILE A 68 -1.93 3.03 2.99
C ILE A 68 -0.41 2.93 2.81
N MET A 69 0.22 4.00 2.34
CA MET A 69 1.68 4.07 2.17
C MET A 69 2.40 3.90 3.51
N ASN A 70 1.97 4.60 4.56
CA ASN A 70 2.59 4.50 5.88
C ASN A 70 2.46 3.07 6.46
N ILE A 71 1.31 2.42 6.27
CA ILE A 71 1.12 1.02 6.68
C ILE A 71 2.07 0.09 5.92
N ARG A 72 2.22 0.28 4.61
CA ARG A 72 3.14 -0.53 3.79
C ARG A 72 4.60 -0.30 4.18
N ASN A 73 5.03 0.95 4.32
CA ASN A 73 6.39 1.28 4.71
C ASN A 73 6.72 0.70 6.09
N ASN A 74 5.82 0.88 7.07
CA ASN A 74 6.00 0.29 8.39
C ASN A 74 6.11 -1.24 8.34
N HIS A 75 5.28 -1.92 7.54
CA HIS A 75 5.35 -3.37 7.36
C HIS A 75 6.68 -3.81 6.73
N ILE A 76 7.14 -3.10 5.70
CA ILE A 76 8.45 -3.36 5.06
C ILE A 76 9.57 -3.16 6.08
N HIS A 77 9.58 -2.04 6.82
CA HIS A 77 10.61 -1.79 7.84
C HIS A 77 10.64 -2.88 8.92
N GLN A 78 9.48 -3.32 9.41
CA GLN A 78 9.39 -4.41 10.38
C GLN A 78 9.90 -5.73 9.79
N ALA A 79 9.53 -6.04 8.56
CA ALA A 79 9.95 -7.25 7.86
C ALA A 79 11.47 -7.26 7.61
N THR A 80 12.04 -6.15 7.14
CA THR A 80 13.48 -5.98 6.94
C THR A 80 14.25 -6.02 8.26
N ALA A 81 13.75 -5.38 9.31
CA ALA A 81 14.39 -5.41 10.63
C ALA A 81 14.48 -6.83 11.19
N LYS A 82 13.41 -7.63 11.05
CA LYS A 82 13.43 -9.06 11.41
C LYS A 82 14.48 -9.83 10.61
N LEU A 83 14.56 -9.59 9.30
CA LEU A 83 15.53 -10.24 8.43
C LEU A 83 16.98 -9.86 8.77
N VAL A 84 17.26 -8.60 9.08
CA VAL A 84 18.61 -8.17 9.47
C VAL A 84 18.97 -8.70 10.87
N LYS A 85 18.00 -8.81 11.77
CA LYS A 85 18.21 -9.34 13.13
C LYS A 85 18.69 -10.80 13.13
N THR A 86 18.37 -11.59 12.09
CA THR A 86 18.89 -12.96 11.96
C THR A 86 20.36 -13.01 11.50
N LYS A 87 20.99 -11.86 11.22
CA LYS A 87 22.39 -11.73 10.79
C LYS A 87 22.78 -12.73 9.68
N PRO A 88 22.06 -12.75 8.55
CA PRO A 88 22.32 -13.70 7.48
C PRO A 88 23.70 -13.43 6.86
N MET A 89 24.46 -14.49 6.57
CA MET A 89 25.73 -14.37 5.85
C MET A 89 25.55 -13.92 4.39
N ARG A 90 24.41 -14.25 3.78
CA ARG A 90 24.05 -13.88 2.41
C ARG A 90 22.53 -13.77 2.29
N ILE A 91 22.04 -12.72 1.63
CA ILE A 91 20.63 -12.58 1.22
C ILE A 91 20.60 -12.68 -0.30
N VAL A 92 19.80 -13.61 -0.82
CA VAL A 92 19.52 -13.74 -2.25
C VAL A 92 18.07 -13.32 -2.47
N VAL A 93 17.84 -12.41 -3.41
CA VAL A 93 16.50 -11.91 -3.77
C VAL A 93 16.30 -12.20 -5.25
N GLU A 94 15.17 -12.80 -5.58
CA GLU A 94 14.76 -12.98 -6.98
C GLU A 94 14.36 -11.62 -7.56
N ASP A 95 14.88 -11.31 -8.75
CA ASP A 95 14.42 -10.15 -9.51
C ASP A 95 13.05 -10.45 -10.13
N LEU A 96 12.11 -9.52 -9.98
CA LEU A 96 10.78 -9.60 -10.58
C LEU A 96 10.84 -8.83 -11.90
N SER A 97 11.48 -9.43 -12.90
CA SER A 97 11.42 -8.97 -14.30
C SER A 97 10.14 -9.41 -15.00
#